data_AF-A0A6B3EA81-F1
#
_entry.id   AF-A0A6B3EA81-F1
#
_cell.length_a   1.000
_cell.length_b   1.000
_cell.length_c   1.000
_cell.angle_alpha   90.00
_cell.angle_beta   90.00
_cell.angle_gamma   90.00
#
_symmetry.space_group_name_H-M   'P 1'
#
loop_
_entity.id
_entity.type
_entity.pdbx_description
1 polymer ?
#
loop_
_entity_poly.entity_id
_entity_poly.type
_entity_poly.pdbx_seq_one_letter_code
_entity_poly.pdbx_strand_id
1 'polypeptide(L)' 'MHSLRFTAESLTDGVLTRDFTLGDIPGVLWSPAPAAQSPSPAPSAPLVLMGHGGGTHK' A
#
# COMPACT_ATOMS: atom_id res chain seq x y z
N MET A 1 3.65 3.66 -20.52
CA MET A 1 3.41 2.76 -19.37
C MET A 1 3.42 3.60 -18.11
N HIS A 2 2.45 3.42 -17.20
CA HIS A 2 2.44 4.15 -15.92
C HIS A 2 3.35 3.40 -14.94
N SER A 3 4.31 4.09 -14.31
CA SER A 3 5.22 3.47 -13.35
C SER A 3 4.71 3.66 -11.92
N LEU A 4 4.66 2.58 -11.14
CA LEU A 4 4.45 2.65 -9.70
C LEU A 4 5.70 3.20 -9.01
N ARG A 5 5.53 4.18 -8.13
CA ARG A 5 6.62 4.73 -7.30
C ARG A 5 6.12 4.95 -5.87
N PHE A 6 6.82 4.40 -4.89
CA PHE A 6 6.58 4.74 -3.49
C PHE A 6 7.21 6.10 -3.16
N THR A 7 6.51 6.91 -2.36
CA THR A 7 6.91 8.30 -2.04
C THR A 7 7.10 8.54 -0.55
N ALA A 8 6.46 7.74 0.30
CA ALA A 8 6.65 7.76 1.75
C ALA A 8 6.33 6.38 2.33
N GLU A 9 6.88 6.10 3.51
CA GLU A 9 6.65 4.87 4.26
C GLU A 9 6.53 5.17 5.74
N SER A 10 5.57 4.52 6.42
CA SER A 10 5.42 4.55 7.87
C SER A 10 4.94 3.19 8.39
N LEU A 11 5.29 2.89 9.63
CA LEU A 11 4.85 1.69 10.34
C LEU A 11 4.10 2.10 11.60
N THR A 12 2.87 1.66 11.74
CA THR A 12 2.03 1.95 12.91
C THR A 12 1.20 0.73 13.22
N ASP A 13 1.19 0.29 14.49
CA ASP A 13 0.40 -0.84 14.97
C ASP A 13 0.52 -2.13 14.13
N GLY A 14 1.72 -2.41 13.62
CA GLY A 14 1.99 -3.59 12.78
C GLY A 14 1.52 -3.47 11.33
N VAL A 15 1.03 -2.31 10.90
CA VAL A 15 0.64 -2.00 9.52
C VAL A 15 1.70 -1.11 8.87
N LEU A 16 2.33 -1.64 7.83
CA LEU A 16 3.20 -0.89 6.93
C LEU A 16 2.34 -0.12 5.92
N THR A 17 2.42 1.20 5.97
CA THR A 17 1.74 2.13 5.08
C THR A 17 2.75 2.70 4.10
N ARG A 18 2.46 2.61 2.80
CA ARG A 18 3.31 3.16 1.74
C ARG A 18 2.50 4.05 0.81
N ASP A 19 2.79 5.33 0.81
CA ASP A 19 2.24 6.25 -0.20
C ASP A 19 2.87 5.94 -1.54
N PHE A 20 2.06 5.99 -2.60
CA PHE A 20 2.56 5.80 -3.96
C PHE A 20 1.91 6.74 -4.97
N THR A 21 2.56 6.85 -6.12
CA THR A 21 1.97 7.35 -7.35
C THR A 21 2.02 6.29 -8.44
N LEU A 22 0.96 6.19 -9.25
CA LEU A 22 0.92 5.41 -10.49
C LEU A 22 0.64 6.37 -11.66
N GLY A 23 1.72 6.87 -12.26
CA GLY A 23 1.61 8.10 -13.06
C GLY A 23 1.18 9.25 -12.15
N ASP A 24 0.09 9.93 -12.50
CA ASP A 24 -0.45 11.07 -11.72
C ASP A 24 -1.50 10.65 -10.69
N ILE A 25 -1.77 9.35 -10.53
CA ILE A 25 -2.78 8.83 -9.60
C ILE A 25 -2.10 8.56 -8.24
N PRO A 26 -2.41 9.32 -7.18
CA PRO A 26 -1.90 9.03 -5.86
C PRO A 26 -2.69 7.89 -5.21
N GLY A 27 -2.02 7.13 -4.35
CA GLY A 27 -2.65 6.11 -3.53
C GLY A 27 -1.85 5.83 -2.28
N VAL A 28 -2.31 4.85 -1.52
CA VAL A 28 -1.60 4.32 -0.36
C VAL A 28 -1.82 2.82 -0.30
N LEU A 29 -0.75 2.07 -0.02
CA LEU A 29 -0.78 0.63 0.17
C LEU A 29 -0.60 0.34 1.66
N TRP A 30 -1.59 -0.32 2.26
CA TRP A 30 -1.49 -0.89 3.59
C TRP A 30 -1.17 -2.37 3.49
N SER A 31 -0.16 -2.81 4.22
CA SER A 31 0.26 -4.21 4.28
C SER A 31 0.70 -4.58 5.69
N PRO A 32 0.57 -5.84 6.13
CA PRO A 32 1.17 -6.27 7.39
C PRO A 32 2.68 -6.04 7.40
N ALA A 33 3.23 -5.69 8.57
CA ALA A 33 4.67 -5.54 8.76
C ALA A 33 5.42 -6.82 8.32
N PRO A 34 6.62 -6.73 7.71
CA PRO A 34 7.36 -7.90 7.24
C PRO A 34 7.61 -8.97 8.31
N ALA A 35 7.82 -8.59 9.57
CA ALA A 35 8.02 -9.51 10.68
C ALA A 35 6.73 -10.22 11.16
N ALA A 36 5.55 -9.73 10.77
CA ALA A 36 4.28 -10.42 11.03
C ALA A 36 4.00 -11.52 10.00
N GLN A 37 4.80 -11.61 8.93
CA GLN A 37 4.71 -12.68 7.95
C GLN A 37 5.53 -13.87 8.46
N SER A 38 4.91 -15.05 8.50
CA SER A 38 5.55 -16.32 8.89
C SER A 38 6.88 -16.53 8.14
N PRO A 39 7.89 -17.21 8.73
CA PRO A 39 9.16 -17.51 8.07
C PRO A 39 9.03 -18.38 6.81
N SER A 40 7.86 -18.98 6.58
CA SER A 40 7.50 -19.55 5.28
C SER A 40 6.95 -18.45 4.37
N PRO A 41 7.39 -18.31 3.11
CA PRO A 41 6.85 -17.31 2.19
C PRO A 41 5.32 -17.42 2.21
N ALA A 42 4.67 -16.36 2.69
CA ALA A 42 3.22 -16.35 2.76
C ALA A 42 2.70 -16.49 1.31
N PRO A 43 1.69 -17.34 1.07
CA PRO A 43 1.02 -17.35 -0.22
C PRO A 43 0.55 -15.93 -0.53
N SER A 44 0.56 -15.54 -1.81
CA SER A 44 0.11 -14.21 -2.25
C SER A 44 -1.21 -13.86 -1.57
N ALA A 45 -1.19 -12.83 -0.73
CA ALA A 45 -2.39 -12.38 -0.03
C ALA A 45 -3.33 -11.68 -1.03
N PRO A 46 -4.66 -11.75 -0.83
CA PRO A 46 -5.60 -11.00 -1.65
C PRO A 46 -5.33 -9.50 -1.52
N LEU A 47 -5.38 -8.78 -2.64
CA LEU A 47 -5.32 -7.31 -2.68
C LEU A 47 -6.74 -6.76 -2.81
N VAL A 48 -7.12 -5.90 -1.88
CA VAL A 48 -8.39 -5.15 -1.95
C VAL A 48 -8.10 -3.74 -2.45
N LEU A 49 -8.69 -3.37 -3.58
CA LEU A 49 -8.61 -2.02 -4.14
C LEU A 49 -9.85 -1.21 -3.75
N MET A 50 -9.63 -0.08 -3.08
CA MET A 50 -10.69 0.84 -2.68
C MET A 50 -10.39 2.24 -3.22
N GLY A 51 -11.38 2.85 -3.87
CA GLY A 51 -11.37 4.27 -4.18
C GLY A 51 -12.18 5.01 -3.13
N HIS A 52 -11.61 6.00 -2.46
CA HIS A 52 -12.38 6.84 -1.56
C HIS A 52 -13.29 7.78 -2.40
N GLY A 53 -14.47 8.11 -1.88
CA GLY A 53 -15.34 9.12 -2.45
C GLY A 53 -15.02 10.50 -1.87
N GLY A 54 -15.04 11.55 -2.70
CA GLY A 54 -14.73 12.91 -2.22
C GLY A 54 -14.11 13.84 -3.27
N GLY A 55 -14.14 13.48 -4.56
CA GLY A 55 -13.58 14.30 -5.63
C GLY A 55 -12.06 14.29 -5.62
N THR A 56 -11.43 15.40 -5.24
CA THR A 56 -9.98 15.64 -5.34
C THR A 56 -9.21 15.51 -4.03
N HIS A 57 -9.88 15.16 -2.93
CA HIS A 57 -9.17 14.96 -1.66
C HIS A 57 -8.31 13.69 -1.71
N LYS A 58 -7.17 13.69 -1.00
CA LYS A 58 -6.49 12.51 -0.45
C LYS A 58 -6.16 12.86 0.99
#